data_AF-A0A177QHE0-F1
#
_entry.id   AF-A0A177QHE0-F1
#
_cell.length_a   1.000
_cell.length_b   1.000
_cell.length_c   1.000
_cell.angle_alpha   90.00
_cell.angle_beta   90.00
_cell.angle_gamma   90.00
#
_symmetry.space_group_name_H-M   'P 1'
#
loop_
_entity.id
_entity.type
_entity.pdbx_description
1 polymer ?
#
loop_
_entity_poly.entity_id
_entity_poly.type
_entity_poly.pdbx_seq_one_letter_code
_entity_poly.pdbx_strand_id
1 'polypeptide(L)'
;MGKKEQNKNMSMLVTAVRSVEPPAHTHHAPNEEWIARIGRLQETLTVCPTDISARSELATLLEKLGQLEEALFNWSAVLTCDPNSLNAREGVARCRQRTGPPLQSAQ
;
A
#
# COMPACT_ATOMS: atom_id res chain seq x y z
N MET A 1 38.77 -14.37 32.79
CA MET A 1 37.30 -14.54 32.72
C MET A 1 36.79 -13.82 31.47
N GLY A 2 36.86 -14.44 30.29
CA GLY A 2 36.49 -13.82 29.01
C GLY A 2 35.66 -14.81 28.19
N LYS A 3 34.38 -14.50 27.98
CA LYS A 3 33.46 -15.32 27.19
C LYS A 3 33.40 -14.76 25.77
N LYS A 4 33.95 -15.47 24.78
CA LYS A 4 33.61 -15.35 23.36
C LYS A 4 33.85 -16.70 22.68
N GLU A 5 32.82 -17.51 22.57
CA GLU A 5 32.78 -18.72 21.73
C GLU A 5 31.52 -18.59 20.86
N GLN A 6 31.57 -17.70 19.87
CA GLN A 6 31.75 -18.07 18.45
C GLN A 6 30.80 -19.18 18.00
N ASN A 7 29.59 -18.71 17.63
CA ASN A 7 28.94 -18.97 16.35
C ASN A 7 29.10 -20.40 15.82
N LYS A 8 28.33 -21.32 16.39
CA LYS A 8 27.98 -22.58 15.76
C LYS A 8 26.53 -22.47 15.33
N ASN A 9 26.31 -22.07 14.08
CA ASN A 9 25.13 -22.46 13.30
C ASN A 9 25.42 -22.33 11.81
N MET A 10 26.44 -23.08 11.37
CA MET A 10 26.49 -23.57 10.00
C MET A 10 25.49 -24.73 9.91
N SER A 11 24.27 -24.44 9.44
CA SER A 11 23.28 -25.47 9.12
C SER A 11 22.52 -25.10 7.86
N MET A 12 22.88 -25.80 6.79
CA MET A 12 21.99 -26.30 5.75
C MET A 12 21.47 -25.34 4.66
N LEU A 13 22.03 -25.62 3.48
CA LEU A 13 21.31 -25.85 2.23
C LEU A 13 20.87 -24.61 1.45
N VAL A 14 21.83 -24.14 0.66
CA VAL A 14 21.61 -23.72 -0.72
C VAL A 14 20.67 -24.72 -1.42
N THR A 15 19.39 -24.39 -1.48
CA THR A 15 18.46 -25.01 -2.42
C THR A 15 17.88 -23.89 -3.24
N ALA A 16 18.19 -23.92 -4.54
CA ALA A 16 17.66 -23.04 -5.54
C ALA A 16 16.13 -23.07 -5.52
N VAL A 17 15.50 -22.03 -4.97
CA VAL A 17 14.11 -21.74 -5.28
C VAL A 17 14.09 -20.76 -6.45
N ARG A 18 13.87 -21.36 -7.62
CA ARG A 18 13.49 -20.72 -8.85
C ARG A 18 12.26 -19.85 -8.60
N SER A 19 12.27 -18.65 -9.19
CA SER A 19 11.12 -17.78 -9.43
C SER A 19 9.81 -18.54 -9.56
N VAL A 20 8.95 -18.40 -8.55
CA VAL A 20 7.50 -18.24 -8.62
C VAL A 20 7.02 -18.11 -7.18
N GLU A 21 6.71 -16.89 -6.76
CA GLU A 21 5.69 -16.68 -5.74
C GLU A 21 4.67 -15.76 -6.40
N PRO A 22 3.51 -16.30 -6.81
CA PRO A 22 2.29 -15.99 -6.04
C PRO A 22 1.24 -17.13 -6.11
N PRO A 23 0.02 -16.97 -5.56
CA PRO A 23 -0.42 -16.19 -4.40
C PRO A 23 -1.14 -17.11 -3.39
N ALA A 24 -0.93 -16.93 -2.09
CA ALA A 24 -1.82 -17.51 -1.10
C ALA A 24 -2.13 -16.47 -0.04
N HIS A 25 -3.39 -16.07 -0.07
CA HIS A 25 -4.15 -15.25 0.86
C HIS A 25 -3.90 -15.73 2.30
N THR A 26 -2.82 -15.28 2.92
CA THR A 26 -2.65 -15.40 4.35
C THR A 26 -3.42 -14.26 4.99
N HIS A 27 -4.37 -14.65 5.82
CA HIS A 27 -5.11 -13.79 6.74
C HIS A 27 -4.11 -13.30 7.82
N HIS A 28 -3.14 -12.47 7.40
CA HIS A 28 -2.04 -11.99 8.21
C HIS A 28 -2.39 -10.60 8.74
N ALA A 29 -1.93 -10.28 9.95
CA ALA A 29 -2.36 -9.10 10.70
C ALA A 29 -2.37 -7.84 9.80
N PRO A 30 -3.52 -7.12 9.71
CA PRO A 30 -3.72 -6.06 8.73
C PRO A 30 -2.75 -4.88 8.87
N ASN A 31 -1.98 -4.80 9.95
CA ASN A 31 -1.21 -3.60 10.27
C ASN A 31 0.25 -3.64 9.77
N GLU A 32 0.95 -4.76 9.89
CA GLU A 32 2.39 -4.82 9.55
C GLU A 32 2.64 -4.88 8.04
N GLU A 33 1.85 -5.69 7.32
CA GLU A 33 2.01 -5.83 5.87
C GLU A 33 1.60 -4.55 5.14
N TRP A 34 0.59 -3.82 5.62
CA TRP A 34 0.13 -2.60 4.97
C TRP A 34 1.15 -1.48 5.08
N ILE A 35 1.84 -1.35 6.22
CA ILE A 35 2.92 -0.37 6.38
C ILE A 35 4.07 -0.70 5.42
N ALA A 36 4.50 -1.97 5.36
CA ALA A 36 5.56 -2.39 4.44
C ALA A 36 5.16 -2.20 2.96
N ARG A 37 3.90 -2.47 2.62
CA ARG A 37 3.36 -2.28 1.27
C ARG A 37 3.29 -0.81 0.90
N ILE A 38 2.81 0.05 1.79
CA ILE A 38 2.80 1.50 1.62
C ILE A 38 4.21 2.03 1.36
N GLY A 39 5.20 1.62 2.17
CA GLY A 39 6.59 2.00 1.98
C GLY A 39 7.11 1.65 0.59
N ARG A 40 6.88 0.41 0.13
CA ARG A 40 7.29 -0.03 -1.21
C ARG A 40 6.60 0.76 -2.33
N LEU A 41 5.33 1.10 -2.16
CA LEU A 41 4.58 1.91 -3.14
C LEU A 41 5.11 3.35 -3.17
N GLN A 42 5.45 3.93 -2.03
CA GLN A 42 6.08 5.26 -1.95
C GLN A 42 7.47 5.29 -2.60
N GLU A 43 8.30 4.26 -2.40
CA GLU A 43 9.57 4.13 -3.12
C GLU A 43 9.35 4.03 -4.63
N THR A 44 8.36 3.25 -5.06
CA THR A 44 7.99 3.13 -6.48
C THR A 44 7.57 4.47 -7.05
N LEU A 45 6.77 5.26 -6.32
CA LEU A 45 6.34 6.59 -6.71
C LEU A 45 7.48 7.62 -6.67
N THR A 46 8.54 7.35 -5.92
CA THR A 46 9.76 8.18 -5.92
C THR A 46 10.54 8.00 -7.22
N VAL A 47 10.60 6.76 -7.74
CA VAL A 47 11.25 6.44 -9.02
C VAL A 47 10.35 6.82 -10.21
N CYS A 48 9.07 6.49 -10.12
CA CYS A 48 8.06 6.70 -11.15
C CYS A 48 6.87 7.46 -10.55
N PRO A 49 6.95 8.80 -10.46
CA PRO A 49 5.90 9.64 -9.90
C PRO A 49 4.70 9.78 -10.83
N THR A 50 4.57 8.98 -11.88
CA THR A 50 3.39 8.92 -12.76
C THR A 50 2.76 7.54 -12.78
N ASP A 51 3.26 6.60 -11.95
CA ASP A 51 2.73 5.24 -11.92
C ASP A 51 1.33 5.21 -11.30
N ILE A 52 0.34 5.00 -12.15
CA ILE A 52 -1.08 5.05 -11.78
C ILE A 52 -1.49 3.84 -10.97
N SER A 53 -0.91 2.68 -11.26
CA SER A 53 -1.17 1.44 -10.52
C SER A 53 -0.69 1.56 -9.08
N ALA A 54 0.55 2.03 -8.87
CA ALA A 54 1.12 2.23 -7.54
C ALA A 54 0.33 3.29 -6.74
N ARG A 55 -0.08 4.39 -7.39
CA ARG A 55 -0.97 5.38 -6.74
C ARG A 55 -2.32 4.80 -6.34
N SER A 56 -2.93 4.01 -7.23
CA SER A 56 -4.25 3.41 -6.98
C SER A 56 -4.18 2.38 -5.84
N GLU A 57 -3.13 1.57 -5.80
CA GLU A 57 -2.87 0.66 -4.68
C GLU A 57 -2.62 1.41 -3.37
N LEU A 58 -1.82 2.47 -3.40
CA LEU A 58 -1.55 3.28 -2.22
C LEU A 58 -2.84 3.90 -1.67
N ALA A 59 -3.67 4.48 -2.55
CA ALA A 59 -4.97 5.03 -2.18
C ALA A 59 -5.90 3.97 -1.57
N THR A 60 -5.91 2.75 -2.13
CA THR A 60 -6.70 1.63 -1.62
C THR A 60 -6.24 1.18 -0.22
N LEU A 61 -4.93 1.20 0.05
CA LEU A 61 -4.39 0.86 1.38
C LEU A 61 -4.72 1.95 2.41
N LEU A 62 -4.53 3.22 2.04
CA LEU A 62 -4.91 4.37 2.87
C LEU A 62 -6.40 4.36 3.21
N GLU A 63 -7.24 3.98 2.24
CA GLU A 63 -8.66 3.74 2.44
C GLU A 63 -8.92 2.70 3.54
N LYS A 64 -8.19 1.59 3.52
CA LYS A 64 -8.39 0.53 4.51
C LYS A 64 -7.86 0.93 5.89
N LEU A 65 -6.81 1.78 5.94
CA LEU A 65 -6.30 2.37 7.18
C LEU A 65 -7.21 3.45 7.78
N GLY A 66 -8.23 3.91 7.03
CA GLY A 66 -9.09 5.02 7.45
C GLY A 66 -8.48 6.39 7.19
N GLN A 67 -7.33 6.48 6.52
CA GLN A 67 -6.72 7.72 6.03
C GLN A 67 -7.42 8.18 4.75
N LEU A 68 -8.71 8.51 4.88
CA LEU A 68 -9.58 8.78 3.74
C LEU A 68 -9.21 10.06 3.00
N GLU A 69 -8.70 11.08 3.69
CA GLU A 69 -8.24 12.33 3.08
C GLU A 69 -7.01 12.10 2.18
N GLU A 70 -6.01 11.36 2.68
CA GLU A 70 -4.82 11.00 1.89
C GLU A 70 -5.19 10.07 0.73
N ALA A 71 -6.14 9.15 0.94
CA ALA A 71 -6.67 8.33 -0.13
C ALA A 71 -7.34 9.17 -1.23
N LEU A 72 -8.16 10.16 -0.87
CA LEU A 72 -8.78 11.09 -1.82
C LEU A 72 -7.74 11.87 -2.63
N PHE A 73 -6.68 12.34 -1.98
CA PHE A 73 -5.57 13.02 -2.65
C PHE A 73 -4.94 12.11 -3.72
N ASN A 74 -4.63 10.87 -3.36
CA ASN A 74 -4.03 9.90 -4.29
C ASN A 74 -5.00 9.53 -5.43
N TRP A 75 -6.28 9.31 -5.13
CA TRP A 75 -7.29 9.04 -6.16
C TRP A 75 -7.51 10.22 -7.11
N SER A 76 -7.47 11.45 -6.60
CA SER A 76 -7.56 12.67 -7.41
C SER A 76 -6.36 12.78 -8.38
N ALA A 77 -5.16 12.45 -7.90
CA ALA A 77 -3.96 12.41 -8.75
C ALA A 77 -4.09 11.34 -9.86
N VAL A 78 -4.68 10.18 -9.54
CA VAL A 78 -5.00 9.15 -10.55
C VAL A 78 -5.97 9.71 -11.60
N LEU A 79 -7.07 10.33 -11.18
CA LEU A 79 -8.06 10.92 -12.10
C LEU A 79 -7.51 12.07 -12.93
N THR A 80 -6.50 12.78 -12.43
CA THR A 80 -5.80 13.83 -13.18
C THR A 80 -5.02 13.25 -14.36
N CYS A 81 -4.43 12.07 -14.19
CA CYS A 81 -3.68 11.40 -15.25
C CYS A 81 -4.57 10.51 -16.13
N ASP A 82 -5.52 9.80 -15.53
CA ASP A 82 -6.49 8.95 -16.20
C ASP A 82 -7.91 9.32 -15.72
N PRO A 83 -8.56 10.30 -16.36
CA PRO A 83 -9.90 10.76 -15.96
C PRO A 83 -10.98 9.70 -16.14
N ASN A 84 -10.72 8.65 -16.93
CA ASN A 84 -11.65 7.55 -17.15
C ASN A 84 -11.39 6.35 -16.22
N SER A 85 -10.50 6.49 -15.22
CA SER A 85 -10.18 5.42 -14.29
C SER A 85 -11.38 5.07 -13.43
N LEU A 86 -12.02 3.93 -13.72
CA LEU A 86 -13.15 3.45 -12.94
C LEU A 86 -12.76 3.22 -11.47
N ASN A 87 -11.60 2.62 -11.24
CA ASN A 87 -11.10 2.32 -9.90
C ASN A 87 -10.97 3.60 -9.06
N ALA A 88 -10.46 4.68 -9.65
CA ALA A 88 -10.32 5.94 -8.93
C ALA A 88 -11.65 6.63 -8.67
N ARG A 89 -12.61 6.56 -9.59
CA ARG A 89 -13.98 7.06 -9.36
C ARG A 89 -14.66 6.30 -8.22
N GLU A 90 -14.52 4.98 -8.21
CA GLU A 90 -15.04 4.13 -7.13
C GLU A 90 -14.35 4.41 -5.79
N GLY A 91 -13.03 4.58 -5.79
CA GLY A 91 -12.24 4.95 -4.62
C GLY A 91 -12.65 6.29 -4.02
N VAL A 92 -12.79 7.33 -4.85
CA VAL A 92 -13.31 8.63 -4.41
C VAL A 92 -14.71 8.50 -3.82
N ALA A 93 -15.60 7.74 -4.46
CA ALA A 93 -16.95 7.53 -3.97
C ALA A 93 -16.96 6.82 -2.61
N ARG A 94 -16.15 5.77 -2.42
CA ARG A 94 -16.01 5.08 -1.12
C ARG A 94 -15.43 5.99 -0.05
N CYS A 95 -14.37 6.75 -0.38
CA CYS A 95 -13.77 7.70 0.55
C CYS A 95 -14.79 8.75 0.99
N ARG A 96 -15.48 9.39 0.04
CA ARG A 96 -16.48 10.43 0.32
C ARG A 96 -17.65 9.93 1.16
N GLN A 97 -18.12 8.70 0.91
CA GLN A 97 -19.16 8.08 1.73
C GLN A 97 -18.69 7.87 3.18
N ARG A 98 -17.41 7.57 3.40
CA ARG A 98 -16.85 7.34 4.73
C ARG A 98 -16.35 8.60 5.44
N THR A 99 -15.93 9.64 4.72
CA THR A 99 -15.58 10.96 5.30
C THR A 99 -16.81 11.80 5.65
N GLY A 100 -18.01 11.36 5.24
CA GLY A 100 -19.23 12.15 5.35
C GLY A 100 -19.23 13.35 4.39
N PRO A 101 -20.39 13.97 4.13
CA PRO A 101 -20.42 15.21 3.36
C PRO A 101 -19.48 16.22 4.03
N PRO A 102 -18.72 17.06 3.29
CA PRO A 102 -18.30 18.31 3.89
C PRO A 102 -19.61 18.92 4.41
N LEU A 103 -19.65 19.28 5.68
CA LEU A 103 -20.69 20.16 6.16
C LEU A 103 -20.66 21.39 5.23
N GLN A 104 -21.45 21.37 4.16
CA GLN A 104 -22.13 22.55 3.69
C GLN A 104 -23.08 22.87 4.83
N SER A 105 -22.48 23.42 5.89
CA SER A 105 -23.16 24.26 6.84
C SER A 105 -23.82 25.32 5.97
N ALA A 106 -25.12 25.14 5.82
CA ALA A 106 -26.02 26.12 5.28
C ALA A 106 -25.64 27.51 5.85
N GLN A 107 -25.41 28.46 4.97
CA GLN A 107 -25.61 29.88 5.25
C GLN A 107 -26.48 30.44 4.12
#